data_AF-A0A848UGI0-F1
#
_entry.id   AF-A0A848UGI0-F1
#
_cell.length_a   1.000
_cell.length_b   1.000
_cell.length_c   1.000
_cell.angle_alpha   90.00
_cell.angle_beta   90.00
_cell.angle_gamma   90.00
#
_symmetry.space_group_name_H-M   'P 1'
#
loop_
_entity.id
_entity.type
_entity.pdbx_description
1 polymer ?
#
loop_
_entity_poly.entity_id
_entity_poly.type
_entity_poly.pdbx_seq_one_letter_code
_entity_poly.pdbx_strand_id
1 'polypeptide(L)'
;MNETPGARDHRRVRELLGREPRGAYEIVVRDDDGDPVVLRNAPLLDDGTPMPTRYWLIGADEARRIGQLEAAGGVDRAEAAVDPAELADAHDRYAAERDADLPADHTGPRPTGGVGGTRVGVKCLHAHWAWHLAGGDDPIGRWIEDRLADAATPAPVAADPTITLHGRRTTVQFDDARFEFPWGPDNLTERWLDDHDPPRPDELTNALGIVTDHLDDLIRIHPGVVDVREWALDGAGIGALASLEIGATVSGRDHELDRPTAEEVFRLVATEPARDRAHNPGLPSDAVETIVATCCIVQATMRRLHLDRVTLRVPADAG
;
A
#
# COMPACT_ATOMS: atom_id res chain seq x y z
N MET A 1 -2.31 0.89 -31.44
CA MET A 1 -2.48 -0.28 -32.34
C MET A 1 -2.77 -1.46 -31.43
N ASN A 2 -3.94 -2.08 -31.54
CA ASN A 2 -4.29 -3.23 -30.72
C ASN A 2 -3.46 -4.43 -31.17
N GLU A 3 -2.86 -5.13 -30.23
CA GLU A 3 -1.97 -6.25 -30.51
C GLU A 3 -2.69 -7.57 -30.16
N THR A 4 -2.63 -8.55 -31.07
CA THR A 4 -3.03 -9.92 -30.76
C THR A 4 -2.01 -10.51 -29.76
N PRO A 5 -2.44 -10.96 -28.57
CA PRO A 5 -1.53 -11.40 -27.51
C PRO A 5 -0.62 -12.56 -27.94
N GLY A 6 0.67 -12.46 -27.62
CA GLY A 6 1.61 -13.58 -27.79
C GLY A 6 1.53 -14.62 -26.66
N ALA A 7 2.29 -15.71 -26.76
CA ALA A 7 2.32 -16.75 -25.72
C ALA A 7 2.76 -16.24 -24.33
N ARG A 8 3.65 -15.23 -24.29
CA ARG A 8 4.06 -14.56 -23.05
C ARG A 8 2.91 -13.75 -22.45
N ASP A 9 2.19 -13.01 -23.28
CA ASP A 9 1.03 -12.22 -22.84
C ASP A 9 -0.07 -13.12 -22.29
N HIS A 10 -0.40 -14.22 -22.98
CA HIS A 10 -1.40 -15.17 -22.49
C HIS A 10 -1.07 -15.72 -21.10
N ARG A 11 0.21 -16.04 -20.84
CA ARG A 11 0.65 -16.47 -19.50
C ARG A 11 0.47 -15.35 -18.48
N ARG A 12 0.88 -14.12 -18.81
CA ARG A 12 0.79 -12.99 -17.89
C ARG A 12 -0.65 -12.59 -17.57
N VAL A 13 -1.52 -12.58 -18.58
CA VAL A 13 -2.96 -12.33 -18.42
C VAL A 13 -3.61 -13.40 -17.54
N ARG A 14 -3.24 -14.68 -17.70
CA ARG A 14 -3.71 -15.75 -16.82
C ARG A 14 -3.31 -15.52 -15.36
N GLU A 15 -2.06 -15.09 -15.13
CA GLU A 15 -1.58 -14.76 -13.78
C GLU A 15 -2.40 -13.63 -13.16
N LEU A 16 -2.58 -12.52 -13.88
CA LEU A 16 -3.33 -11.34 -13.43
C LEU A 16 -4.82 -11.64 -13.19
N LEU A 17 -5.44 -12.46 -14.03
CA LEU A 17 -6.83 -12.88 -13.87
C LEU A 17 -7.02 -13.99 -12.82
N GLY A 18 -5.96 -14.71 -12.46
CA GLY A 18 -6.00 -15.91 -11.61
C GLY A 18 -6.71 -17.12 -12.26
N ARG A 19 -7.03 -17.06 -13.55
CA ARG A 19 -7.76 -18.10 -14.30
C ARG A 19 -7.51 -18.00 -15.80
N GLU A 20 -7.88 -19.06 -16.54
CA GLU A 20 -7.86 -19.03 -18.01
C GLU A 20 -8.90 -18.02 -18.55
N PRO A 21 -8.52 -17.15 -19.49
CA PRO A 21 -9.47 -16.39 -20.29
C PRO A 21 -10.43 -17.33 -21.04
N ARG A 22 -11.73 -16.99 -21.07
CA ARG A 22 -12.79 -17.83 -21.68
C ARG A 22 -13.22 -17.36 -23.07
N GLY A 23 -12.46 -16.47 -23.68
CA GLY A 23 -12.80 -15.85 -24.95
C GLY A 23 -11.59 -15.13 -25.54
N ALA A 24 -11.69 -14.79 -26.82
CA ALA A 24 -10.67 -13.99 -27.49
C ALA A 24 -10.60 -12.56 -26.90
N TYR A 25 -9.39 -12.01 -26.87
CA TYR A 25 -9.14 -10.66 -26.39
C TYR A 25 -7.91 -10.06 -27.08
N GLU A 26 -7.85 -8.73 -27.06
CA GLU A 26 -6.69 -7.92 -27.42
C GLU A 26 -6.16 -7.23 -26.15
N ILE A 27 -4.85 -6.99 -26.08
CA ILE A 27 -4.29 -6.06 -25.09
C ILE A 27 -4.30 -4.68 -25.73
N VAL A 28 -5.05 -3.75 -25.12
CA VAL A 28 -5.26 -2.41 -25.68
C VAL A 28 -4.57 -1.31 -24.88
N VAL A 29 -4.19 -1.60 -23.64
CA VAL A 29 -3.37 -0.72 -22.80
C VAL A 29 -2.30 -1.56 -22.10
N ARG A 30 -1.07 -1.05 -22.11
CA ARG A 30 0.07 -1.55 -21.35
C ARG A 30 0.65 -0.42 -20.50
N ASP A 31 1.29 -0.77 -19.40
CA ASP A 31 2.07 0.18 -18.60
C ASP A 31 3.44 0.48 -19.25
N ASP A 32 4.25 1.31 -18.58
CA ASP A 32 5.57 1.71 -19.05
C ASP A 32 6.58 0.54 -19.13
N ASP A 33 6.36 -0.52 -18.33
CA ASP A 33 7.15 -1.75 -18.34
C ASP A 33 6.66 -2.76 -19.41
N GLY A 34 5.54 -2.44 -20.07
CA GLY A 34 4.90 -3.27 -21.09
C GLY A 34 3.98 -4.37 -20.52
N ASP A 35 3.67 -4.35 -19.22
CA ASP A 35 2.72 -5.27 -18.60
C ASP A 35 1.27 -4.93 -19.03
N PRO A 36 0.39 -5.92 -19.24
CA PRO A 36 -0.94 -5.66 -19.77
C PRO A 36 -1.86 -5.08 -18.69
N VAL A 37 -2.49 -3.94 -19.00
CA VAL A 37 -3.34 -3.19 -18.06
C VAL A 37 -4.82 -3.34 -18.42
N VAL A 38 -5.17 -3.23 -19.70
CA VAL A 38 -6.56 -3.34 -20.18
C VAL A 38 -6.66 -4.34 -21.31
N LEU A 39 -7.61 -5.27 -21.15
CA LEU A 39 -8.06 -6.16 -22.22
C LEU A 39 -9.28 -5.58 -22.93
N ARG A 40 -9.33 -5.73 -24.25
CA ARG A 40 -10.56 -5.59 -25.05
C ARG A 40 -11.03 -6.98 -25.45
N ASN A 41 -12.12 -7.42 -24.84
CA ASN A 41 -12.68 -8.75 -25.04
C ASN A 41 -13.61 -8.79 -26.26
N ALA A 42 -13.63 -9.94 -26.93
CA ALA A 42 -14.67 -10.26 -27.89
C ALA A 42 -16.05 -10.20 -27.21
N PRO A 43 -17.12 -9.87 -27.95
CA PRO A 43 -18.46 -9.72 -27.37
C PRO A 43 -19.10 -11.05 -26.93
N LEU A 44 -18.50 -12.18 -27.32
CA LEU A 44 -18.91 -13.54 -26.97
C LEU A 44 -17.72 -14.33 -26.43
N LEU A 45 -17.98 -15.20 -25.45
CA LEU A 45 -17.07 -16.23 -24.99
C LEU A 45 -16.95 -17.37 -26.02
N ASP A 46 -15.99 -18.28 -25.83
CA ASP A 46 -15.77 -19.43 -26.71
C ASP A 46 -16.99 -20.38 -26.80
N ASP A 47 -17.84 -20.39 -25.77
CA ASP A 47 -19.09 -21.15 -25.70
C ASP A 47 -20.30 -20.39 -26.28
N GLY A 48 -20.11 -19.19 -26.82
CA GLY A 48 -21.16 -18.33 -27.37
C GLY A 48 -21.93 -17.51 -26.32
N THR A 49 -21.57 -17.61 -25.04
CA THR A 49 -22.17 -16.79 -23.97
C THR A 49 -21.78 -15.31 -24.16
N PRO A 50 -22.71 -14.35 -23.98
CA PRO A 50 -22.37 -12.93 -23.96
C PRO A 50 -21.28 -12.56 -22.95
N MET A 51 -20.25 -11.86 -23.41
CA MET A 51 -19.22 -11.31 -22.55
C MET A 51 -19.78 -10.07 -21.81
N PRO A 52 -19.83 -10.07 -20.47
CA PRO A 52 -20.44 -8.97 -19.71
C PRO A 52 -19.65 -7.67 -19.78
N THR A 53 -18.35 -7.74 -20.05
CA THR A 53 -17.44 -6.59 -20.00
C THR A 53 -16.49 -6.61 -21.19
N ARG A 54 -16.65 -5.62 -22.08
CA ARG A 54 -15.78 -5.42 -23.24
C ARG A 54 -14.39 -4.95 -22.85
N TYR A 55 -14.28 -3.93 -21.99
CA TYR A 55 -12.99 -3.43 -21.50
C TYR A 55 -12.75 -3.87 -20.06
N TRP A 56 -11.73 -4.69 -19.85
CA TRP A 56 -11.45 -5.31 -18.55
C TRP A 56 -10.09 -4.84 -18.02
N LEU A 57 -10.13 -4.13 -16.89
CA LEU A 57 -8.95 -3.74 -16.12
C LEU A 57 -8.33 -4.97 -15.45
N ILE A 58 -7.08 -5.27 -15.80
CA ILE A 58 -6.31 -6.40 -15.27
C ILE A 58 -4.95 -5.99 -14.69
N GLY A 59 -4.51 -4.76 -14.94
CA GLY A 59 -3.29 -4.21 -14.34
C GLY A 59 -3.39 -4.21 -12.83
N ALA A 60 -2.37 -4.74 -12.15
CA ALA A 60 -2.43 -5.01 -10.71
C ALA A 60 -2.55 -3.71 -9.90
N ASP A 61 -1.79 -2.68 -10.27
CA ASP A 61 -1.80 -1.41 -9.56
C ASP A 61 -3.06 -0.60 -9.84
N GLU A 62 -3.55 -0.60 -11.08
CA GLU A 62 -4.80 0.06 -11.45
C GLU A 62 -5.99 -0.60 -10.75
N ALA A 63 -6.08 -1.93 -10.79
CA ALA A 63 -7.13 -2.66 -10.10
C ALA A 63 -7.11 -2.40 -8.58
N ARG A 64 -5.92 -2.32 -7.97
CA ARG A 64 -5.79 -1.96 -6.55
C ARG A 64 -6.28 -0.54 -6.26
N ARG A 65 -5.83 0.45 -7.02
CA ARG A 65 -6.21 1.87 -6.82
C ARG A 65 -7.72 2.08 -7.02
N ILE A 66 -8.29 1.47 -8.05
CA ILE A 66 -9.73 1.54 -8.30
C ILE A 66 -10.51 0.80 -7.21
N GLY A 67 -10.03 -0.36 -6.75
CA GLY A 67 -10.61 -1.06 -5.61
C GLY A 67 -10.62 -0.23 -4.32
N GLN A 68 -9.55 0.52 -4.04
CA GLN A 68 -9.48 1.45 -2.90
C GLN A 68 -10.50 2.59 -3.04
N LEU A 69 -10.61 3.17 -4.25
CA LEU A 69 -11.57 4.24 -4.53
C LEU A 69 -13.02 3.75 -4.41
N GLU A 70 -13.33 2.55 -4.88
CA GLU A 70 -14.63 1.89 -4.71
C GLU A 70 -14.95 1.63 -3.23
N ALA A 71 -14.00 1.08 -2.47
CA ALA A 71 -14.16 0.82 -1.05
C ALA A 71 -14.45 2.09 -0.23
N ALA A 72 -13.94 3.23 -0.67
CA ALA A 72 -14.23 4.55 -0.12
C ALA A 72 -15.57 5.14 -0.63
N GLY A 73 -16.48 4.34 -1.19
CA GLY A 73 -17.77 4.79 -1.72
C GLY A 73 -17.66 5.55 -3.04
N GLY A 74 -16.65 5.22 -3.87
CA GLY A 74 -16.38 5.93 -5.12
C GLY A 74 -17.50 5.84 -6.15
N VAL A 75 -18.25 4.72 -6.19
CA VAL A 75 -19.39 4.53 -7.10
C VAL A 75 -20.47 5.59 -6.86
N ASP A 76 -20.98 5.68 -5.62
CA ASP A 76 -22.03 6.63 -5.25
C ASP A 76 -21.58 8.08 -5.48
N ARG A 77 -20.30 8.38 -5.20
CA ARG A 77 -19.73 9.72 -5.40
C ARG A 77 -19.59 10.08 -6.87
N ALA A 78 -19.25 9.12 -7.72
CA ALA A 78 -19.14 9.33 -9.16
C ALA A 78 -20.54 9.54 -9.78
N GLU A 79 -21.52 8.72 -9.41
CA GLU A 79 -22.91 8.87 -9.85
C GLU A 79 -23.52 10.21 -9.44
N ALA A 80 -23.21 10.68 -8.22
CA ALA A 80 -23.70 11.97 -7.74
C ALA A 80 -23.02 13.17 -8.43
N ALA A 81 -21.82 12.99 -8.98
CA ALA A 81 -21.01 14.06 -9.56
C ALA A 81 -21.16 14.20 -11.08
N VAL A 82 -21.45 13.10 -11.78
CA VAL A 82 -21.59 13.07 -13.25
C VAL A 82 -23.04 13.37 -13.66
N ASP A 83 -23.22 14.07 -14.78
CA ASP A 83 -24.54 14.31 -15.35
C ASP A 83 -25.18 12.96 -15.77
N PRO A 84 -26.37 12.60 -15.24
CA PRO A 84 -27.05 11.36 -15.61
C PRO A 84 -27.31 11.20 -17.11
N ALA A 85 -27.54 12.29 -17.85
CA ALA A 85 -27.75 12.23 -19.30
C ALA A 85 -26.45 11.89 -20.04
N GLU A 86 -25.33 12.49 -19.63
CA GLU A 86 -24.01 12.20 -20.17
C GLU A 86 -23.59 10.75 -19.88
N LEU A 87 -23.89 10.25 -18.68
CA LEU A 87 -23.65 8.86 -18.30
C LEU A 87 -24.48 7.89 -19.15
N ALA A 88 -25.75 8.20 -19.41
CA ALA A 88 -26.60 7.40 -20.28
C ALA A 88 -26.06 7.34 -21.72
N ASP A 89 -25.68 8.49 -22.28
CA ASP A 89 -25.08 8.57 -23.63
C ASP A 89 -23.77 7.77 -23.71
N ALA A 90 -22.95 7.79 -22.66
CA ALA A 90 -21.72 7.00 -22.58
C ALA A 90 -22.01 5.49 -22.58
N HIS A 91 -23.02 5.05 -21.83
CA HIS A 91 -23.47 3.65 -21.85
C HIS A 91 -23.98 3.22 -23.23
N ASP A 92 -24.71 4.08 -23.94
CA ASP A 92 -25.20 3.80 -25.30
C ASP A 92 -24.05 3.71 -26.31
N ARG A 93 -23.07 4.62 -26.25
CA ARG A 93 -21.86 4.56 -27.09
C ARG A 93 -21.06 3.28 -26.86
N TYR A 94 -20.84 2.91 -25.60
CA TYR A 94 -20.16 1.67 -25.25
C TYR A 94 -20.91 0.43 -25.77
N ALA A 95 -22.25 0.41 -25.63
CA ALA A 95 -23.08 -0.67 -26.12
C ALA A 95 -23.03 -0.79 -27.65
N ALA A 96 -23.14 0.32 -28.37
CA ALA A 96 -23.05 0.34 -29.83
C ALA A 96 -21.68 -0.15 -30.32
N GLU A 97 -20.59 0.26 -29.67
CA GLU A 97 -19.24 -0.18 -29.99
C GLU A 97 -19.07 -1.69 -29.79
N ARG A 98 -19.60 -2.23 -28.68
CA ARG A 98 -19.63 -3.67 -28.42
C ARG A 98 -20.42 -4.42 -29.48
N ASP A 99 -21.61 -3.93 -29.78
CA ASP A 99 -22.57 -4.63 -30.65
C ASP A 99 -22.12 -4.62 -32.11
N ALA A 100 -21.28 -3.65 -32.52
CA ALA A 100 -20.66 -3.59 -33.83
C ALA A 100 -19.69 -4.76 -34.12
N ASP A 101 -19.09 -5.36 -33.08
CA ASP A 101 -18.19 -6.51 -33.21
C ASP A 101 -18.91 -7.86 -33.14
N LEU A 102 -20.23 -7.88 -32.95
CA LEU A 102 -20.99 -9.12 -33.00
C LEU A 102 -21.00 -9.67 -34.43
N PRO A 103 -20.85 -10.99 -34.62
CA PRO A 103 -21.02 -11.61 -35.93
C PRO A 103 -22.38 -11.28 -36.53
N ALA A 104 -22.42 -10.91 -37.82
CA ALA A 104 -23.65 -10.47 -38.49
C ALA A 104 -24.73 -11.56 -38.54
N ASP A 105 -24.32 -12.83 -38.49
CA ASP A 105 -25.16 -14.03 -38.47
C ASP A 105 -25.41 -14.57 -37.05
N HIS A 106 -25.01 -13.84 -36.00
CA HIS A 106 -25.24 -14.26 -34.62
C HIS A 106 -26.74 -14.29 -34.30
N THR A 107 -27.23 -15.48 -33.94
CA THR A 107 -28.64 -15.74 -33.62
C THR A 107 -28.87 -16.08 -32.14
N GLY A 108 -27.80 -16.14 -31.34
CA GLY A 108 -27.85 -16.46 -29.91
C GLY A 108 -28.12 -15.25 -29.01
N PRO A 109 -28.05 -15.44 -27.68
CA PRO A 109 -28.15 -14.34 -26.73
C PRO A 109 -27.12 -13.25 -27.03
N ARG A 110 -27.50 -11.99 -26.86
CA ARG A 110 -26.61 -10.83 -27.08
C ARG A 110 -26.23 -10.20 -25.75
N PRO A 111 -25.02 -9.64 -25.62
CA PRO A 111 -24.70 -8.79 -24.48
C PRO A 111 -25.65 -7.59 -24.43
N THR A 112 -25.98 -7.14 -23.23
CA THR A 112 -26.94 -6.05 -22.99
C THR A 112 -26.40 -5.12 -21.91
N GLY A 113 -26.94 -3.91 -21.83
CA GLY A 113 -26.46 -2.87 -20.93
C GLY A 113 -25.27 -2.09 -21.51
N GLY A 114 -24.78 -1.11 -20.75
CA GLY A 114 -23.62 -0.30 -21.12
C GLY A 114 -22.32 -0.80 -20.48
N VAL A 115 -21.43 0.13 -20.15
CA VAL A 115 -20.19 -0.11 -19.39
C VAL A 115 -20.44 -1.03 -18.18
N GLY A 116 -19.60 -2.07 -18.02
CA GLY A 116 -19.71 -3.06 -16.94
C GLY A 116 -20.96 -3.97 -16.99
N GLY A 117 -21.74 -3.92 -18.07
CA GLY A 117 -22.96 -4.72 -18.25
C GLY A 117 -24.15 -4.25 -17.41
N THR A 118 -24.12 -3.00 -16.96
CA THR A 118 -25.21 -2.39 -16.19
C THR A 118 -26.35 -1.91 -17.10
N ARG A 119 -27.58 -1.95 -16.59
CA ARG A 119 -28.76 -1.40 -17.29
C ARG A 119 -28.98 0.08 -16.99
N VAL A 120 -28.63 0.52 -15.78
CA VAL A 120 -28.80 1.89 -15.28
C VAL A 120 -27.70 2.13 -14.25
N GLY A 121 -27.12 3.34 -14.26
CA GLY A 121 -26.13 3.74 -13.27
C GLY A 121 -24.82 2.96 -13.38
N VAL A 122 -23.97 3.09 -12.37
CA VAL A 122 -22.61 2.55 -12.35
C VAL A 122 -22.56 1.32 -11.45
N LYS A 123 -22.22 0.17 -12.03
CA LYS A 123 -22.05 -1.08 -11.27
C LYS A 123 -20.70 -1.14 -10.55
N CYS A 124 -19.63 -0.72 -11.24
CA CYS A 124 -18.26 -0.70 -10.73
C CYS A 124 -17.43 0.32 -11.54
N LEU A 125 -16.45 0.95 -10.90
CA LEU A 125 -15.51 1.89 -11.50
C LEU A 125 -14.49 1.20 -12.41
N HIS A 126 -14.17 -0.08 -12.17
CA HIS A 126 -13.18 -0.84 -12.94
C HIS A 126 -13.45 -0.85 -14.46
N ALA A 127 -14.70 -1.07 -14.86
CA ALA A 127 -15.07 -1.13 -16.27
C ALA A 127 -15.03 0.24 -16.94
N HIS A 128 -15.40 1.29 -16.20
CA HIS A 128 -15.34 2.68 -16.66
C HIS A 128 -13.89 3.14 -16.81
N TRP A 129 -13.04 2.83 -15.83
CA TRP A 129 -11.61 3.13 -15.90
C TRP A 129 -10.91 2.41 -17.05
N ALA A 130 -11.22 1.12 -17.24
CA ALA A 130 -10.68 0.35 -18.36
C ALA A 130 -11.03 0.95 -19.72
N TRP A 131 -12.29 1.38 -19.91
CA TRP A 131 -12.71 1.99 -21.17
C TRP A 131 -12.07 3.36 -21.38
N HIS A 132 -11.99 4.19 -20.33
CA HIS A 132 -11.31 5.48 -20.36
C HIS A 132 -9.84 5.37 -20.76
N LEU A 133 -9.08 4.47 -20.12
CA LEU A 133 -7.68 4.20 -20.46
C LEU A 133 -7.51 3.73 -21.91
N ALA A 134 -8.49 3.00 -22.44
CA ALA A 134 -8.49 2.56 -23.84
C ALA A 134 -8.90 3.68 -24.83
N GLY A 135 -9.05 4.93 -24.36
CA GLY A 135 -9.42 6.09 -25.16
C GLY A 135 -10.93 6.30 -25.32
N GLY A 136 -11.75 5.59 -24.54
CA GLY A 136 -13.19 5.79 -24.48
C GLY A 136 -13.55 7.13 -23.84
N ASP A 137 -14.49 7.85 -24.45
CA ASP A 137 -15.07 9.06 -23.87
C ASP A 137 -16.06 8.67 -22.75
N ASP A 138 -15.53 8.41 -21.54
CA ASP A 138 -16.30 7.98 -20.37
C ASP A 138 -16.31 9.09 -19.30
N PRO A 139 -17.48 9.62 -18.89
CA PRO A 139 -17.54 10.67 -17.88
C PRO A 139 -17.16 10.18 -16.47
N ILE A 140 -17.42 8.91 -16.13
CA ILE A 140 -16.94 8.29 -14.89
C ILE A 140 -15.43 8.07 -14.99
N GLY A 141 -14.95 7.67 -16.18
CA GLY A 141 -13.53 7.62 -16.52
C GLY A 141 -12.78 8.90 -16.21
N ARG A 142 -13.26 10.04 -16.72
CA ARG A 142 -12.72 11.38 -16.41
C ARG A 142 -12.80 11.71 -14.92
N TRP A 143 -13.93 11.41 -14.28
CA TRP A 143 -14.06 11.63 -12.84
C TRP A 143 -13.05 10.83 -12.02
N ILE A 144 -12.74 9.60 -12.44
CA ILE A 144 -11.69 8.76 -11.84
C ILE A 144 -10.33 9.39 -12.10
N GLU A 145 -10.05 9.79 -13.35
CA GLU A 145 -8.80 10.47 -13.72
C GLU A 145 -8.55 11.69 -12.85
N ASP A 146 -9.55 12.55 -12.68
CA ASP A 146 -9.47 13.72 -11.80
C ASP A 146 -9.14 13.33 -10.36
N ARG A 147 -9.74 12.27 -9.81
CA ARG A 147 -9.43 11.83 -8.43
C ARG A 147 -8.06 11.19 -8.30
N LEU A 148 -7.63 10.45 -9.32
CA LEU A 148 -6.29 9.88 -9.35
C LEU A 148 -5.24 10.98 -9.59
N ALA A 149 -5.58 12.05 -10.33
CA ALA A 149 -4.76 13.23 -10.55
C ALA A 149 -4.75 14.19 -9.36
N ASP A 150 -5.84 14.28 -8.59
CA ASP A 150 -5.89 14.97 -7.30
C ASP A 150 -5.03 14.21 -6.28
N ALA A 151 -5.07 12.87 -6.31
CA ALA A 151 -4.17 12.02 -5.54
C ALA A 151 -2.72 12.02 -6.07
N ALA A 152 -2.51 12.33 -7.36
CA ALA A 152 -1.20 12.40 -8.01
C ALA A 152 -0.67 13.84 -8.19
N THR A 153 -1.42 14.86 -7.75
CA THR A 153 -0.89 16.20 -7.54
C THR A 153 0.08 16.03 -6.40
N PRO A 154 1.40 16.20 -6.64
CA PRO A 154 2.35 16.01 -5.57
C PRO A 154 2.02 17.04 -4.50
N ALA A 155 1.53 16.56 -3.37
CA ALA A 155 1.75 17.25 -2.12
C ALA A 155 3.23 17.66 -2.09
N PRO A 156 3.56 18.88 -1.61
CA PRO A 156 4.94 19.34 -1.57
C PRO A 156 5.78 18.25 -0.90
N VAL A 157 6.67 17.62 -1.69
CA VAL A 157 7.45 16.40 -1.39
C VAL A 157 7.36 16.05 0.09
N ALA A 158 6.37 15.23 0.46
CA ALA A 158 6.34 14.67 1.80
C ALA A 158 7.66 13.91 1.97
N ALA A 159 8.41 14.25 3.01
CA ALA A 159 9.63 13.52 3.38
C ALA A 159 9.34 12.02 3.37
N ASP A 160 10.32 11.18 2.98
CA ASP A 160 10.11 9.72 2.91
C ASP A 160 9.35 9.24 4.16
N PRO A 161 8.39 8.31 4.04
CA PRO A 161 7.60 7.84 5.18
C PRO A 161 8.47 7.60 6.40
N THR A 162 8.20 8.35 7.47
CA THR A 162 9.07 8.44 8.64
C THR A 162 8.31 8.08 9.91
N ILE A 163 8.94 7.29 10.76
CA ILE A 163 8.51 7.03 12.13
C ILE A 163 9.51 7.69 13.07
N THR A 164 9.11 8.80 13.66
CA THR A 164 9.93 9.57 14.59
C THR A 164 9.63 9.15 16.03
N LEU A 165 10.62 8.58 16.70
CA LEU A 165 10.59 8.33 18.12
C LEU A 165 10.97 9.63 18.83
N HIS A 166 10.05 10.19 19.61
CA HIS A 166 10.38 11.20 20.62
C HIS A 166 10.51 10.51 21.97
N GLY A 167 11.13 11.15 22.96
CA GLY A 167 11.30 10.55 24.29
C GLY A 167 10.00 10.03 24.91
N ARG A 168 8.86 10.71 24.69
CA ARG A 168 7.57 10.37 25.33
C ARG A 168 6.41 10.13 24.37
N ARG A 169 6.65 10.13 23.07
CA ARG A 169 5.63 9.95 22.02
C ARG A 169 6.27 9.46 20.74
N THR A 170 5.51 8.83 19.86
CA THR A 170 5.98 8.44 18.53
C THR A 170 5.06 9.04 17.48
N THR A 171 5.63 9.60 16.43
CA THR A 171 4.90 10.17 15.30
C THR A 171 5.17 9.33 14.05
N VAL A 172 4.11 8.98 13.34
CA VAL A 172 4.16 8.31 12.04
C VAL A 172 3.70 9.31 11.00
N GLN A 173 4.56 9.56 10.00
CA GLN A 173 4.27 10.43 8.88
C GLN A 173 4.47 9.64 7.58
N PHE A 174 3.44 9.60 6.74
CA PHE A 174 3.49 8.99 5.42
C PHE A 174 2.46 9.69 4.54
N ASP A 175 2.78 9.90 3.27
CA ASP A 175 2.00 10.76 2.38
C ASP A 175 1.68 12.10 3.10
N ASP A 176 0.42 12.53 3.13
CA ASP A 176 -0.05 13.69 3.90
C ASP A 176 -0.59 13.35 5.30
N ALA A 177 -0.54 12.07 5.69
CA ALA A 177 -1.07 11.61 6.95
C ALA A 177 -0.03 11.74 8.07
N ARG A 178 -0.51 12.20 9.23
CA ARG A 178 0.25 12.20 10.47
C ARG A 178 -0.57 11.52 11.56
N PHE A 179 0.01 10.50 12.16
CA PHE A 179 -0.53 9.79 13.31
C PHE A 179 0.44 9.91 14.49
N GLU A 180 -0.08 10.01 15.70
CA GLU A 180 0.73 10.11 16.91
C GLU A 180 0.13 9.25 18.01
N PHE A 181 1.00 8.56 18.74
CA PHE A 181 0.62 7.83 19.94
C PHE A 181 1.55 8.16 21.12
N PRO A 182 1.05 8.08 22.36
CA PRO A 182 1.70 8.67 23.53
C PRO A 182 2.78 7.77 24.14
N TRP A 183 3.58 7.10 23.30
CA TRP A 183 4.67 6.25 23.75
C TRP A 183 5.94 6.54 22.98
N GLY A 184 7.00 6.80 23.73
CA GLY A 184 8.39 6.92 23.29
C GLY A 184 9.29 6.13 24.22
N PRO A 185 10.60 6.08 23.97
CA PRO A 185 11.51 5.26 24.77
C PRO A 185 11.46 5.56 26.28
N ASP A 186 11.42 6.83 26.69
CA ASP A 186 11.47 7.23 28.09
C ASP A 186 10.24 6.75 28.86
N ASN A 187 9.04 7.11 28.38
CA ASN A 187 7.82 6.80 29.12
C ASN A 187 7.38 5.34 28.97
N LEU A 188 7.83 4.64 27.93
CA LEU A 188 7.64 3.21 27.81
C LEU A 188 8.54 2.46 28.80
N THR A 189 9.80 2.89 28.96
CA THR A 189 10.72 2.40 30.00
C THR A 189 10.14 2.64 31.40
N GLU A 190 9.81 3.90 31.73
CA GLU A 190 9.21 4.28 33.03
C GLU A 190 7.98 3.46 33.40
N ARG A 191 7.14 3.13 32.41
CA ARG A 191 5.85 2.50 32.65
C ARG A 191 5.92 0.99 32.78
N TRP A 192 6.82 0.35 32.04
CA TRP A 192 6.77 -1.09 31.81
C TRP A 192 8.09 -1.82 32.03
N LEU A 193 9.25 -1.15 32.02
CA LEU A 193 10.56 -1.81 32.00
C LEU A 193 11.46 -1.46 33.19
N ASP A 194 11.06 -0.55 34.08
CA ASP A 194 11.86 -0.10 35.23
C ASP A 194 11.75 -0.99 36.48
N ASP A 195 10.80 -1.92 36.52
CA ASP A 195 10.56 -2.76 37.69
C ASP A 195 11.61 -3.88 37.87
N HIS A 196 12.23 -4.36 36.79
CA HIS A 196 13.26 -5.41 36.80
C HIS A 196 14.39 -5.18 35.79
N ASP A 197 15.59 -5.65 36.14
CA ASP A 197 16.78 -5.58 35.28
C ASP A 197 17.53 -6.92 35.23
N PRO A 198 17.47 -7.66 34.09
CA PRO A 198 16.75 -7.34 32.87
C PRO A 198 15.22 -7.42 33.03
N PRO A 199 14.45 -6.75 32.14
CA PRO A 199 12.99 -6.84 32.16
C PRO A 199 12.48 -8.26 32.02
N ARG A 200 11.36 -8.57 32.68
CA ARG A 200 10.71 -9.87 32.63
C ARG A 200 9.95 -10.06 31.31
N PRO A 201 9.67 -11.31 30.91
CA PRO A 201 8.90 -11.58 29.70
C PRO A 201 7.52 -10.91 29.65
N ASP A 202 6.83 -10.78 30.78
CA ASP A 202 5.52 -10.12 30.88
C ASP A 202 5.63 -8.60 30.70
N GLU A 203 6.68 -7.98 31.25
CA GLU A 203 7.00 -6.56 31.05
C GLU A 203 7.26 -6.24 29.57
N LEU A 204 8.10 -7.05 28.91
CA LEU A 204 8.36 -6.94 27.48
C LEU A 204 7.09 -7.14 26.65
N THR A 205 6.26 -8.13 27.01
CA THR A 205 4.99 -8.40 26.33
C THR A 205 4.03 -7.21 26.47
N ASN A 206 3.96 -6.58 27.64
CA ASN A 206 3.13 -5.40 27.86
C ASN A 206 3.64 -4.17 27.08
N ALA A 207 4.95 -3.94 27.07
CA ALA A 207 5.57 -2.84 26.31
C ALA A 207 5.38 -3.00 24.79
N LEU A 208 5.54 -4.21 24.25
CA LEU A 208 5.26 -4.51 22.84
C LEU A 208 3.76 -4.41 22.52
N GLY A 209 2.92 -4.92 23.42
CA GLY A 209 1.47 -4.95 23.27
C GLY A 209 0.89 -3.54 23.16
N ILE A 210 1.27 -2.63 24.06
CA ILE A 210 0.72 -1.26 24.05
C ILE A 210 1.09 -0.49 22.78
N VAL A 211 2.30 -0.69 22.24
CA VAL A 211 2.71 -0.08 20.96
C VAL A 211 1.95 -0.74 19.81
N THR A 212 1.78 -2.05 19.83
CA THR A 212 1.03 -2.80 18.81
C THR A 212 -0.42 -2.31 18.73
N ASP A 213 -1.09 -2.10 19.87
CA ASP A 213 -2.48 -1.60 19.92
C ASP A 213 -2.61 -0.24 19.21
N HIS A 214 -1.63 0.65 19.35
CA HIS A 214 -1.63 1.94 18.64
C HIS A 214 -1.31 1.82 17.16
N LEU A 215 -0.48 0.86 16.77
CA LEU A 215 -0.23 0.54 15.36
C LEU A 215 -1.47 -0.09 14.70
N ASP A 216 -2.25 -0.88 15.43
CA ASP A 216 -3.56 -1.38 14.99
C ASP A 216 -4.53 -0.23 14.72
N ASP A 217 -4.58 0.75 15.62
CA ASP A 217 -5.38 1.96 15.43
C ASP A 217 -4.92 2.78 14.22
N LEU A 218 -3.61 2.93 14.02
CA LEU A 218 -3.03 3.55 12.83
C LEU A 218 -3.48 2.83 11.56
N ILE A 219 -3.35 1.51 11.48
CA ILE A 219 -3.80 0.71 10.31
C ILE A 219 -5.30 0.86 10.09
N ARG A 220 -6.08 0.90 11.17
CA ARG A 220 -7.54 1.05 11.10
C ARG A 220 -7.96 2.42 10.56
N ILE A 221 -7.29 3.50 10.99
CA ILE A 221 -7.60 4.87 10.56
C ILE A 221 -7.02 5.16 9.18
N HIS A 222 -5.84 4.61 8.89
CA HIS A 222 -5.12 4.79 7.64
C HIS A 222 -4.69 3.45 7.03
N PRO A 223 -5.60 2.72 6.37
CA PRO A 223 -5.30 1.41 5.81
C PRO A 223 -4.13 1.39 4.82
N GLY A 224 -3.89 2.49 4.09
CA GLY A 224 -2.79 2.60 3.14
C GLY A 224 -1.39 2.56 3.76
N VAL A 225 -1.26 2.71 5.09
CA VAL A 225 0.02 2.64 5.79
C VAL A 225 0.74 1.30 5.61
N VAL A 226 -0.01 0.21 5.38
CA VAL A 226 0.55 -1.13 5.16
C VAL A 226 1.05 -1.34 3.73
N ASP A 227 0.66 -0.47 2.79
CA ASP A 227 1.15 -0.50 1.42
C ASP A 227 2.55 0.14 1.31
N VAL A 228 2.97 0.91 2.32
CA VAL A 228 4.27 1.56 2.38
C VAL A 228 5.36 0.55 2.71
N ARG A 229 6.26 0.31 1.76
CA ARG A 229 7.31 -0.72 1.86
C ARG A 229 8.63 -0.20 2.42
N GLU A 230 8.89 1.09 2.28
CA GLU A 230 10.13 1.73 2.68
C GLU A 230 9.82 2.75 3.77
N TRP A 231 10.44 2.54 4.94
CA TRP A 231 10.27 3.41 6.11
C TRP A 231 11.61 3.87 6.62
N ALA A 232 11.70 5.16 6.91
CA ALA A 232 12.74 5.73 7.71
C ALA A 232 12.29 5.77 9.19
N LEU A 233 13.19 5.44 10.11
CA LEU A 233 13.03 5.66 11.53
C LEU A 233 14.05 6.71 11.96
N ASP A 234 13.64 7.65 12.80
CA ASP A 234 14.52 8.68 13.34
C ASP A 234 14.14 9.09 14.78
N GLY A 235 14.96 9.97 15.36
CA GLY A 235 14.73 10.51 16.69
C GLY A 235 15.40 9.72 17.82
N ALA A 236 14.79 9.77 19.00
CA ALA A 236 15.34 9.26 20.25
C ALA A 236 15.66 7.75 20.15
N GLY A 237 16.88 7.38 20.55
CA GLY A 237 17.33 5.99 20.57
C GLY A 237 17.72 5.39 19.22
N ILE A 238 17.34 5.98 18.08
CA ILE A 238 17.64 5.42 16.75
C ILE A 238 19.14 5.40 16.44
N GLY A 239 19.87 6.48 16.74
CA GLY A 239 21.33 6.50 16.59
C GLY A 239 22.05 5.51 17.51
N ALA A 240 21.50 5.27 18.71
CA ALA A 240 22.01 4.27 19.64
C ALA A 240 21.76 2.85 19.14
N LEU A 241 20.58 2.58 18.57
CA LEU A 241 20.26 1.30 17.93
C LEU A 241 21.18 1.02 16.73
N ALA A 242 21.41 2.02 15.87
CA ALA A 242 22.33 1.89 14.73
C ALA A 242 23.78 1.66 15.20
N SER A 243 24.23 2.39 16.23
CA SER A 243 25.60 2.21 16.76
C SER A 243 25.79 0.84 17.41
N LEU A 244 24.75 0.35 18.09
CA LEU A 244 24.73 -0.97 18.71
C LEU A 244 24.76 -2.10 17.68
N GLU A 245 23.99 -1.98 16.59
CA GLU A 245 23.97 -2.95 15.50
C GLU A 245 25.34 -3.05 14.81
N ILE A 246 25.98 -1.91 14.54
CA ILE A 246 27.31 -1.87 13.91
C ILE A 246 28.44 -2.24 14.88
N GLY A 247 28.20 -2.09 16.18
CA GLY A 247 29.22 -2.26 17.21
C GLY A 247 30.22 -1.11 17.28
N ALA A 248 29.88 0.06 16.74
CA ALA A 248 30.69 1.27 16.77
C ALA A 248 29.79 2.51 16.69
N THR A 249 30.25 3.63 17.23
CA THR A 249 29.52 4.90 17.13
C THR A 249 29.35 5.31 15.67
N VAL A 250 28.11 5.57 15.26
CA VAL A 250 27.77 6.06 13.93
C VAL A 250 27.20 7.47 13.97
N SER A 251 27.44 8.25 12.92
CA SER A 251 27.00 9.64 12.82
C SER A 251 26.83 10.08 11.37
N GLY A 252 25.75 10.81 11.10
CA GLY A 252 25.52 11.50 9.81
C GLY A 252 25.34 10.60 8.59
N ARG A 253 25.00 9.33 8.78
CA ARG A 253 24.71 8.38 7.71
C ARG A 253 23.50 7.53 8.05
N ASP A 254 22.73 7.22 7.02
CA ASP A 254 21.60 6.32 7.13
C ASP A 254 22.08 4.86 7.15
N HIS A 255 21.39 4.03 7.94
CA HIS A 255 21.74 2.62 8.14
C HIS A 255 20.53 1.74 7.87
N GLU A 256 20.68 0.73 7.01
CA GLU A 256 19.61 -0.26 6.81
C GLU A 256 19.61 -1.26 7.96
N LEU A 257 18.44 -1.51 8.55
CA LEU A 257 18.23 -2.54 9.56
C LEU A 257 17.18 -3.53 9.04
N ASP A 258 17.57 -4.79 8.87
CA ASP A 258 16.63 -5.86 8.52
C ASP A 258 15.94 -6.46 9.76
N ARG A 259 14.80 -7.13 9.56
CA ARG A 259 14.00 -7.69 10.65
C ARG A 259 14.78 -8.73 11.48
N PRO A 260 15.47 -9.73 10.89
CA PRO A 260 16.29 -10.66 11.66
C PRO A 260 17.34 -9.97 12.54
N THR A 261 18.08 -9.00 12.02
CA THR A 261 19.10 -8.26 12.78
C THR A 261 18.45 -7.46 13.91
N ALA A 262 17.32 -6.80 13.66
CA ALA A 262 16.56 -6.11 14.71
C ALA A 262 16.17 -7.07 15.86
N GLU A 263 15.76 -8.31 15.53
CA GLU A 263 15.35 -9.34 16.50
C GLU A 263 16.53 -9.85 17.32
N GLU A 264 17.70 -9.99 16.70
CA GLU A 264 18.95 -10.35 17.37
C GLU A 264 19.40 -9.27 18.34
N VAL A 265 19.42 -8.00 17.90
CA VAL A 265 19.77 -6.85 18.75
C VAL A 265 18.81 -6.73 19.93
N PHE A 266 17.49 -6.84 19.69
CA PHE A 266 16.51 -6.83 20.77
C PHE A 266 16.74 -7.96 21.77
N ARG A 267 17.00 -9.18 21.31
CA ARG A 267 17.24 -10.33 22.19
C ARG A 267 18.49 -10.14 23.05
N LEU A 268 19.55 -9.56 22.49
CA LEU A 268 20.76 -9.23 23.22
C LEU A 268 20.43 -8.28 24.38
N VAL A 269 19.89 -7.09 24.08
CA VAL A 269 19.67 -6.06 25.10
C VAL A 269 18.55 -6.39 26.08
N ALA A 270 17.51 -7.12 25.67
CA ALA A 270 16.38 -7.44 26.52
C ALA A 270 16.71 -8.53 27.57
N THR A 271 17.81 -9.27 27.40
CA THR A 271 18.22 -10.33 28.34
C THR A 271 19.42 -9.96 29.20
N GLU A 272 20.01 -8.78 28.97
CA GLU A 272 21.16 -8.27 29.69
C GLU A 272 20.77 -7.21 30.73
N PRO A 273 21.32 -7.27 31.96
CA PRO A 273 21.14 -6.18 32.89
C PRO A 273 21.81 -4.90 32.37
N ALA A 274 21.36 -3.73 32.83
CA ALA A 274 21.84 -2.42 32.37
C ALA A 274 23.36 -2.26 32.47
N ARG A 275 23.95 -2.81 33.54
CA ARG A 275 25.41 -2.85 33.73
C ARG A 275 26.15 -3.60 32.63
N ASP A 276 25.56 -4.63 32.05
CA ASP A 276 26.19 -5.45 31.02
C ASP A 276 25.93 -4.80 29.66
N ARG A 277 24.70 -4.28 29.42
CA ARG A 277 24.36 -3.45 28.26
C ARG A 277 25.32 -2.28 28.08
N ALA A 278 25.73 -1.62 29.16
CA ALA A 278 26.68 -0.49 29.13
C ALA A 278 28.06 -0.85 28.53
N HIS A 279 28.38 -2.13 28.39
CA HIS A 279 29.62 -2.62 27.77
C HIS A 279 29.42 -3.05 26.31
N ASN A 280 28.19 -2.98 25.78
CA ASN A 280 27.91 -3.34 24.39
C ASN A 280 28.59 -2.35 23.44
N PRO A 281 29.36 -2.85 22.45
CA PRO A 281 30.06 -1.98 21.51
C PRO A 281 29.11 -1.00 20.82
N GLY A 282 29.49 0.28 20.78
CA GLY A 282 28.73 1.34 20.12
C GLY A 282 27.54 1.91 20.90
N LEU A 283 27.03 1.24 21.96
CA LEU A 283 25.89 1.75 22.73
C LEU A 283 26.28 2.99 23.56
N PRO A 284 25.67 4.16 23.32
CA PRO A 284 25.90 5.35 24.14
C PRO A 284 25.43 5.16 25.59
N SER A 285 26.18 5.70 26.55
CA SER A 285 25.87 5.52 27.99
C SER A 285 24.52 6.10 28.40
N ASP A 286 24.08 7.18 27.75
CA ASP A 286 22.79 7.83 27.98
C ASP A 286 21.60 7.09 27.36
N ALA A 287 21.85 6.13 26.46
CA ALA A 287 20.83 5.29 25.85
C ALA A 287 20.65 3.94 26.57
N VAL A 288 21.52 3.59 27.52
CA VAL A 288 21.52 2.27 28.18
C VAL A 288 20.16 1.93 28.77
N GLU A 289 19.52 2.88 29.46
CA GLU A 289 18.22 2.65 30.13
C GLU A 289 17.04 2.54 29.15
N THR A 290 17.09 3.27 28.02
CA THR A 290 15.97 3.38 27.08
C THR A 290 16.12 2.52 25.83
N ILE A 291 17.26 1.83 25.65
CA ILE A 291 17.51 1.02 24.45
C ILE A 291 16.52 -0.15 24.30
N VAL A 292 16.11 -0.78 25.40
CA VAL A 292 15.14 -1.87 25.37
C VAL A 292 13.77 -1.36 24.89
N ALA A 293 13.31 -0.22 25.40
CA ALA A 293 12.07 0.42 24.94
C ALA A 293 12.15 0.86 23.48
N THR A 294 13.29 1.42 23.05
CA THR A 294 13.53 1.76 21.65
C THR A 294 13.36 0.52 20.77
N CYS A 295 14.00 -0.59 21.13
CA CYS A 295 13.86 -1.86 20.41
C CYS A 295 12.42 -2.38 20.44
N CYS A 296 11.67 -2.27 21.53
CA CYS A 296 10.26 -2.63 21.59
C CYS A 296 9.43 -1.85 20.55
N ILE A 297 9.64 -0.54 20.42
CA ILE A 297 8.91 0.29 19.45
C ILE A 297 9.26 -0.14 18.01
N VAL A 298 10.56 -0.32 17.71
CA VAL A 298 11.00 -0.77 16.38
C VAL A 298 10.46 -2.16 16.04
N GLN A 299 10.53 -3.11 16.97
CA GLN A 299 10.03 -4.47 16.79
C GLN A 299 8.52 -4.52 16.55
N ALA A 300 7.74 -3.83 17.40
CA ALA A 300 6.29 -3.74 17.23
C ALA A 300 5.94 -3.15 15.87
N THR A 301 6.65 -2.09 15.46
CA THR A 301 6.49 -1.41 14.17
C THR A 301 6.77 -2.33 13.00
N MET A 302 7.97 -2.92 12.94
CA MET A 302 8.38 -3.80 11.83
C MET A 302 7.47 -5.02 11.72
N ARG A 303 7.07 -5.61 12.86
CA ARG A 303 6.17 -6.76 12.88
C ARG A 303 4.77 -6.39 12.42
N ARG A 304 4.23 -5.26 12.88
CA ARG A 304 2.83 -4.91 12.64
C ARG A 304 2.60 -4.33 11.25
N LEU A 305 3.55 -3.58 10.73
CA LEU A 305 3.52 -3.04 9.37
C LEU A 305 4.14 -4.02 8.34
N HIS A 306 4.50 -5.23 8.75
CA HIS A 306 5.08 -6.26 7.86
C HIS A 306 6.36 -5.80 7.12
N LEU A 307 7.20 -5.00 7.79
CA LEU A 307 8.42 -4.44 7.21
C LEU A 307 9.59 -5.40 7.34
N ASP A 308 10.17 -5.81 6.22
CA ASP A 308 11.33 -6.71 6.23
C ASP A 308 12.64 -5.94 6.48
N ARG A 309 12.63 -4.63 6.22
CA ARG A 309 13.75 -3.71 6.45
C ARG A 309 13.24 -2.30 6.77
N VAL A 310 14.07 -1.51 7.44
CA VAL A 310 13.88 -0.07 7.66
C VAL A 310 15.20 0.69 7.51
N THR A 311 15.11 1.98 7.24
CA THR A 311 16.28 2.88 7.25
C THR A 311 16.33 3.63 8.57
N LEU A 312 17.42 3.49 9.33
CA LEU A 312 17.70 4.29 10.52
C LEU A 312 18.41 5.57 10.12
N ARG A 313 17.72 6.72 10.22
CA ARG A 313 18.34 8.03 9.95
C ARG A 313 19.07 8.52 11.19
N VAL A 314 20.40 8.59 11.08
CA VAL A 314 21.27 9.05 12.16
C VAL A 314 21.70 10.48 11.87
N PRO A 315 21.32 11.47 12.69
CA PRO A 315 21.76 12.84 12.48
C PRO A 315 23.29 12.95 12.58
N ALA A 316 23.87 13.92 11.88
CA ALA A 316 25.27 14.26 12.07
C ALA A 316 25.47 14.90 13.45
N ASP A 317 26.56 14.56 14.13
CA ASP A 317 26.90 15.17 15.42
C ASP A 317 27.08 16.67 15.21
N ALA A 318 26.44 17.48 16.07
CA ALA A 318 26.78 18.88 16.19
C ALA A 318 28.15 18.98 16.85
N GLY A 319 29.21 19.03 16.02
CA GLY A 319 30.60 19.16 16.46
C GLY A 319 30.89 20.41 17.29
#